data_AF-A0A849TKS8-F1
#
_entry.id   AF-A0A849TKS8-F1
#
_cell.length_a   1.000
_cell.length_b   1.000
_cell.length_c   1.000
_cell.angle_alpha   90.00
_cell.angle_beta   90.00
_cell.angle_gamma   90.00
#
_symmetry.space_group_name_H-M   'P 1'
#
loop_
_entity.id
_entity.type
_entity.pdbx_description
1 polymer ?
#
loop_
_entity_poly.entity_id
_entity_poly.type
_entity_poly.pdbx_seq_one_letter_code
_entity_poly.pdbx_strand_id
1 'polypeptide(L)'
;MTMLHHIPLAELKVSKLNVRKHGPKDIASLAASIAANGVLQPLVVRATDEGYEIIAGQRRFLAAKSLDTTDPETPDTVPCIVLDRCDDAAAVEASLAENIERLPMDEMDQHEAFMALRRKGLECADIAAHFGITEQVVKRRLALANLIPDIRRLYRQGEIDAKTLHILTLASKERQRAWVQLVTDPDATPPPFWQLKAWLLGGSEIATRAALFDEADYTGAITTDLFGEDRFFTDADEFWRLQNAAIVALQEKFGASGWKDVRVVPPSERFEAWDHEPATKAQGGNVVIDVEPDGTVTVHKGIKRRGSKPRNDRSTASEGELRTANPLLSRDQN
;
A
#
# COMPACT_ATOMS: atom_id res chain seq x y z
N MET A 1 45.32 9.53 7.08
CA MET A 1 44.81 8.45 6.19
C MET A 1 44.04 7.53 7.11
N THR A 2 42.71 7.54 7.05
CA THR A 2 41.89 6.78 8.00
C THR A 2 41.96 5.30 7.64
N MET A 3 42.53 4.49 8.52
CA MET A 3 42.76 3.06 8.28
C MET A 3 41.55 2.24 8.72
N LEU A 4 41.32 1.12 8.04
CA LEU A 4 40.30 0.14 8.40
C LEU A 4 40.88 -0.87 9.41
N HIS A 5 40.20 -1.03 10.54
CA HIS A 5 40.57 -1.96 11.61
C HIS A 5 39.44 -2.96 11.85
N HIS A 6 39.75 -4.22 12.16
CA HIS A 6 38.77 -5.19 12.65
C HIS A 6 38.85 -5.22 14.18
N ILE A 7 37.78 -4.79 14.85
CA ILE A 7 37.76 -4.61 16.30
C ILE A 7 36.77 -5.62 16.92
N PRO A 8 37.15 -6.34 17.99
CA PRO A 8 36.24 -7.22 18.69
C PRO A 8 34.98 -6.51 19.17
N LEU A 9 33.82 -7.15 19.01
CA LEU A 9 32.55 -6.59 19.48
C LEU A 9 32.55 -6.25 20.98
N ALA A 10 33.34 -6.97 21.78
CA ALA A 10 33.50 -6.75 23.22
C ALA A 10 34.22 -5.44 23.58
N GLU A 11 35.04 -4.90 22.67
CA GLU A 11 35.81 -3.67 22.87
C GLU A 11 35.05 -2.40 22.44
N LEU A 12 33.86 -2.57 21.87
CA LEU A 12 33.03 -1.49 21.33
C LEU A 12 31.93 -1.09 22.30
N LYS A 13 31.85 0.21 22.61
CA LYS A 13 30.78 0.83 23.41
C LYS A 13 30.05 1.88 22.58
N VAL A 14 28.72 1.99 22.70
CA VAL A 14 27.97 3.04 22.00
C VAL A 14 28.24 4.40 22.67
N SER A 15 28.71 5.39 21.90
CA SER A 15 28.97 6.73 22.43
C SER A 15 27.66 7.45 22.79
N LYS A 16 27.72 8.26 23.86
CA LYS A 16 26.65 9.20 24.21
C LYS A 16 26.50 10.35 23.21
N LEU A 17 27.49 10.55 22.33
CA LEU A 17 27.53 11.62 21.33
C LEU A 17 26.88 11.24 19.99
N ASN A 18 26.38 10.01 19.85
CA ASN A 18 25.64 9.63 18.65
C ASN A 18 24.41 10.53 18.49
N VAL A 19 24.33 11.23 17.35
CA VAL A 19 23.25 12.19 17.06
C VAL A 19 21.89 11.50 16.96
N ARG A 20 21.87 10.22 16.57
CA ARG A 20 20.65 9.41 16.49
C ARG A 20 20.27 8.87 17.88
N LYS A 21 19.44 9.64 18.59
CA LYS A 21 19.01 9.33 19.97
C LYS A 21 17.86 8.31 20.10
N HIS A 22 17.04 8.16 19.07
CA HIS A 22 15.95 7.17 19.07
C HIS A 22 16.47 5.83 18.58
N GLY A 23 16.32 4.79 19.41
CA GLY A 23 16.78 3.44 19.12
C GLY A 23 16.29 2.91 17.77
N PRO A 24 17.05 2.03 17.11
CA PRO A 24 16.69 1.59 15.78
C PRO A 24 15.40 0.79 15.77
N LYS A 25 14.49 1.18 14.88
CA LYS A 25 13.50 0.25 14.35
C LYS A 25 14.24 -0.76 13.47
N ASP A 26 13.82 -2.02 13.55
CA ASP A 26 14.25 -3.09 12.64
C ASP A 26 15.76 -3.46 12.75
N ILE A 27 16.14 -4.02 13.90
CA ILE A 27 17.48 -4.63 14.14
C ILE A 27 17.54 -6.03 13.54
N ALA A 28 16.46 -6.80 13.64
CA ALA A 28 16.39 -8.19 13.21
C ALA A 28 16.67 -8.34 11.70
N SER A 29 16.12 -7.45 10.88
CA SER A 29 16.35 -7.45 9.45
C SER A 29 17.83 -7.18 9.11
N LEU A 30 18.43 -6.18 9.74
CA LEU A 30 19.85 -5.88 9.58
C LEU A 30 20.75 -7.01 10.09
N ALA A 31 20.36 -7.73 11.15
CA ALA A 31 21.08 -8.90 11.64
C ALA A 31 21.12 -10.01 10.58
N ALA A 32 19.99 -10.30 9.93
CA ALA A 32 19.94 -11.28 8.83
C ALA A 32 20.88 -10.90 7.67
N SER A 33 20.92 -9.62 7.30
CA SER A 33 21.84 -9.15 6.25
C SER A 33 23.32 -9.26 6.66
N ILE A 34 23.64 -8.97 7.93
CA ILE A 34 25.00 -9.11 8.46
C ILE A 34 25.41 -10.57 8.54
N ALA A 35 24.51 -11.49 8.91
CA ALA A 35 24.79 -12.91 8.88
C ALA A 35 25.12 -13.38 7.44
N ALA A 36 24.38 -12.89 6.44
CA ALA A 36 24.57 -13.29 5.05
C ALA A 36 25.80 -12.66 4.36
N ASN A 37 26.17 -11.42 4.68
CA ASN A 37 27.20 -10.68 3.93
C ASN A 37 28.33 -10.10 4.79
N GLY A 38 28.27 -10.30 6.11
CA GLY A 38 29.08 -9.54 7.05
C GLY A 38 28.70 -8.06 7.11
N VAL A 39 29.49 -7.28 7.86
CA VAL A 39 29.30 -5.84 7.98
C VAL A 39 29.96 -5.14 6.78
N LEU A 40 29.17 -4.80 5.76
CA LEU A 40 29.68 -4.19 4.52
C LEU A 40 30.16 -2.74 4.69
N GLN A 41 29.47 -1.96 5.53
CA GLN A 41 29.86 -0.59 5.84
C GLN A 41 30.58 -0.56 7.20
N PRO A 42 31.84 -0.11 7.28
CA PRO A 42 32.57 -0.01 8.54
C PRO A 42 31.89 0.93 9.54
N LEU A 43 31.96 0.58 10.83
CA LEU A 43 31.53 1.47 11.91
C LEU A 43 32.53 2.62 12.03
N VAL A 44 32.08 3.79 12.48
CA VAL A 44 33.00 4.90 12.80
C VAL A 44 33.14 4.95 14.31
N VAL A 45 34.38 4.81 14.78
CA VAL A 45 34.69 4.74 16.21
C VAL A 45 35.77 5.77 16.56
N ARG A 46 35.79 6.21 17.82
CA ARG A 46 36.92 6.94 18.38
C ARG A 46 37.65 6.07 19.40
N ALA A 47 38.97 6.19 19.45
CA ALA A 47 39.76 5.55 20.49
C ALA A 47 39.61 6.31 21.82
N THR A 48 39.42 5.57 22.92
CA THR A 48 39.42 6.09 24.30
C THR A 48 40.41 5.29 25.15
N ASP A 49 40.63 5.70 26.39
CA ASP A 49 41.53 4.99 27.31
C ASP A 49 40.97 3.61 27.72
N GLU A 50 39.65 3.36 27.53
CA GLU A 50 38.96 2.11 27.89
C GLU A 50 38.57 1.23 26.68
N GLY A 51 39.04 1.56 25.47
CA GLY A 51 38.68 0.84 24.23
C GLY A 51 38.17 1.77 23.14
N TYR A 52 37.04 1.43 22.52
CA TYR A 52 36.51 2.16 21.37
C TYR A 52 35.05 2.57 21.57
N GLU A 53 34.75 3.83 21.25
CA GLU A 53 33.39 4.36 21.29
C GLU A 53 32.82 4.56 19.89
N ILE A 54 31.64 3.99 19.62
CA ILE A 54 30.94 4.07 18.36
C ILE A 54 30.29 5.44 18.22
N ILE A 55 30.77 6.19 17.23
CA ILE A 55 30.25 7.50 16.83
C ILE A 55 29.14 7.32 15.78
N ALA A 56 29.35 6.46 14.79
CA ALA A 56 28.38 6.12 13.75
C ALA A 56 28.31 4.60 13.52
N GLY A 57 27.13 4.10 13.14
CA GLY A 57 26.92 2.67 12.90
C GLY A 57 26.34 1.87 14.08
N GLN A 58 25.73 2.54 15.07
CA GLN A 58 25.07 1.88 16.21
C GLN A 58 24.14 0.73 15.81
N ARG A 59 23.37 0.87 14.72
CA ARG A 59 22.47 -0.19 14.24
C ARG A 59 23.23 -1.46 13.84
N ARG A 60 24.35 -1.29 13.13
CA ARG A 60 25.22 -2.39 12.67
C ARG A 60 25.87 -3.08 13.86
N PHE A 61 26.33 -2.32 14.85
CA PHE A 61 26.84 -2.87 16.11
C PHE A 61 25.79 -3.72 16.83
N LEU A 62 24.59 -3.18 17.05
CA LEU A 62 23.54 -3.90 17.77
C LEU A 62 23.07 -5.15 17.02
N ALA A 63 22.97 -5.07 15.69
CA ALA A 63 22.62 -6.21 14.84
C ALA A 63 23.71 -7.30 14.87
N ALA A 64 24.99 -6.93 14.70
CA ALA A 64 26.11 -7.87 14.81
C ALA A 64 26.17 -8.52 16.21
N LYS A 65 25.97 -7.73 17.27
CA LYS A 65 25.93 -8.22 18.65
C LYS A 65 24.73 -9.13 18.95
N SER A 66 23.65 -9.03 18.18
CA SER A 66 22.46 -9.86 18.35
C SER A 66 22.56 -11.24 17.68
N LEU A 67 23.59 -11.45 16.84
CA LEU A 67 23.85 -12.74 16.22
C LEU A 67 24.37 -13.74 17.26
N ASP A 68 24.04 -15.01 17.07
CA ASP A 68 24.44 -16.09 17.96
C ASP A 68 25.94 -16.35 17.82
N THR A 69 26.70 -16.11 18.88
CA THR A 69 28.16 -16.29 18.90
C THR A 69 28.58 -17.76 18.91
N THR A 70 27.64 -18.71 18.92
CA THR A 70 27.93 -20.14 18.76
C THR A 70 27.92 -20.59 17.30
N ASP A 71 27.40 -19.77 16.38
CA ASP A 71 27.53 -19.99 14.94
C ASP A 71 28.92 -19.54 14.47
N PRO A 72 29.75 -20.43 13.89
CA PRO A 72 31.09 -20.07 13.41
C PRO A 72 31.11 -19.04 12.28
N GLU A 73 29.97 -18.76 11.63
CA GLU A 73 29.87 -17.68 10.63
C GLU A 73 29.55 -16.32 11.25
N THR A 74 29.27 -16.25 12.56
CA THR A 74 29.03 -14.98 13.26
C THR A 74 30.33 -14.18 13.42
N PRO A 75 30.37 -12.89 13.01
CA PRO A 75 31.58 -12.08 13.12
C PRO A 75 31.89 -11.70 14.58
N ASP A 76 32.98 -12.25 15.12
CA ASP A 76 33.53 -11.85 16.43
C ASP A 76 34.15 -10.44 16.41
N THR A 77 34.56 -9.99 15.22
CA THR A 77 35.13 -8.66 14.97
C THR A 77 34.36 -7.96 13.87
N VAL A 78 34.29 -6.63 13.93
CA VAL A 78 33.64 -5.81 12.90
C VAL A 78 34.61 -4.78 12.31
N PRO A 79 34.47 -4.46 11.01
CA PRO A 79 35.24 -3.42 10.36
C PRO A 79 34.89 -2.05 10.95
N CYS A 80 35.92 -1.30 11.32
CA CYS A 80 35.84 -0.01 11.99
C CYS A 80 36.84 0.97 11.36
N ILE A 81 36.39 2.19 11.14
CA ILE A 81 37.24 3.34 10.85
C ILE A 81 37.50 4.03 12.19
N VAL A 82 38.77 4.05 12.60
CA VAL A 82 39.18 4.68 13.87
C VAL A 82 39.54 6.14 13.60
N LEU A 83 38.81 7.05 14.24
CA LEU A 83 39.21 8.44 14.33
C LEU A 83 40.24 8.58 15.44
N ASP A 84 41.42 9.11 15.10
CA ASP A 84 42.42 9.55 16.08
C ASP A 84 41.75 10.52 17.07
N ARG A 85 42.24 10.57 18.32
CA ARG A 85 41.67 11.35 19.45
C ARG A 85 41.05 12.67 18.99
N CYS A 86 39.76 12.63 18.67
CA CYS A 86 38.99 13.78 18.21
C CYS A 86 38.25 14.36 19.41
N ASP A 87 38.06 15.67 19.43
CA ASP A 87 37.20 16.27 20.44
C ASP A 87 35.74 15.85 20.23
N ASP A 88 34.90 16.09 21.23
CA ASP A 88 33.49 15.73 21.19
C ASP A 88 32.75 16.44 20.04
N ALA A 89 33.21 17.63 19.63
CA ALA A 89 32.61 18.39 18.54
C ALA A 89 32.84 17.72 17.18
N ALA A 90 34.08 17.33 16.87
CA ALA A 90 34.43 16.61 15.64
C ALA A 90 33.74 15.25 15.54
N ALA A 91 33.56 14.56 16.67
CA ALA A 91 32.80 13.30 16.72
C ALA A 91 31.32 13.51 16.35
N VAL A 92 30.69 14.56 16.89
CA VAL A 92 29.29 14.90 16.57
C VAL A 92 29.15 15.30 15.10
N GLU A 93 30.08 16.10 14.57
CA GLU A 93 30.09 16.53 13.17
C GLU A 93 30.21 15.33 12.21
N ALA A 94 31.15 14.42 12.48
CA ALA A 94 31.32 13.20 11.69
C ALA A 94 30.07 12.31 11.73
N SER A 95 29.44 12.17 12.90
CA SER A 95 28.17 11.44 13.04
C SER A 95 27.04 12.11 12.23
N LEU A 96 26.99 13.44 12.20
CA LEU A 96 25.95 14.18 11.48
C LEU A 96 26.16 14.07 9.96
N ALA A 97 27.38 14.26 9.49
CA ALA A 97 27.75 14.16 8.07
C ALA A 97 27.34 12.81 7.48
N GLU A 98 27.69 11.69 8.13
CA GLU A 98 27.33 10.35 7.65
C GLU A 98 25.80 10.15 7.55
N ASN A 99 25.04 10.68 8.51
CA ASN A 99 23.58 10.54 8.49
C ASN A 99 22.93 11.40 7.40
N ILE A 100 23.48 12.59 7.11
CA ILE A 100 22.95 13.51 6.09
C ILE A 100 23.31 13.03 4.67
N GLU A 101 24.54 12.55 4.46
CA GLU A 101 25.01 12.09 3.14
C GLU A 101 24.31 10.81 2.66
N ARG A 102 23.57 10.13 3.55
CA ARG A 102 22.91 8.87 3.23
C ARG A 102 21.65 9.07 2.39
N LEU A 103 21.82 9.02 1.07
CA LEU A 103 20.72 8.94 0.11
C LEU A 103 20.27 7.48 -0.08
N PRO A 104 18.99 7.15 0.18
CA PRO A 104 18.47 5.82 -0.14
C PRO A 104 18.49 5.62 -1.66
N MET A 105 18.81 4.40 -2.10
CA MET A 105 18.74 4.04 -3.51
C MET A 105 17.30 4.16 -4.03
N ASP A 106 17.13 4.65 -5.26
CA ASP A 106 15.82 4.81 -5.90
C ASP A 106 15.10 3.46 -6.06
N GLU A 107 13.76 3.47 -6.07
CA GLU A 107 12.97 2.24 -6.17
C GLU A 107 13.11 1.55 -7.53
N MET A 108 13.34 2.30 -8.62
CA MET A 108 13.59 1.74 -9.95
C MET A 108 14.99 1.11 -10.03
N ASP A 109 15.98 1.70 -9.37
CA ASP A 109 17.33 1.10 -9.28
C ASP A 109 17.30 -0.20 -8.47
N GLN A 110 16.56 -0.21 -7.34
CA GLN A 110 16.29 -1.42 -6.57
C GLN A 110 15.59 -2.50 -7.40
N HIS A 111 14.61 -2.10 -8.20
CA HIS A 111 13.93 -3.00 -9.14
C HIS A 111 14.92 -3.66 -10.11
N GLU A 112 15.77 -2.87 -10.78
CA GLU A 112 16.74 -3.37 -11.75
C GLU A 112 17.75 -4.32 -11.09
N ALA A 113 18.22 -3.98 -9.90
CA ALA A 113 19.12 -4.83 -9.11
C ALA A 113 18.46 -6.17 -8.71
N PHE A 114 17.23 -6.15 -8.19
CA PHE A 114 16.52 -7.37 -7.80
C PHE A 114 16.15 -8.23 -9.01
N MET A 115 15.79 -7.63 -10.14
CA MET A 115 15.59 -8.36 -11.40
C MET A 115 16.87 -9.05 -11.87
N ALA A 116 18.03 -8.42 -11.72
CA ALA A 116 19.30 -9.05 -12.05
C ALA A 116 19.58 -10.27 -11.16
N LEU A 117 19.24 -10.21 -9.87
CA LEU A 117 19.35 -11.34 -8.94
C LEU A 117 18.35 -12.46 -9.26
N ARG A 118 17.09 -12.13 -9.60
CA ARG A 118 16.10 -13.11 -10.08
C ARG A 118 16.59 -13.85 -11.31
N ARG A 119 17.24 -13.16 -12.27
CA ARG A 119 17.82 -13.80 -13.47
C ARG A 119 18.98 -14.74 -13.16
N LYS A 120 19.65 -14.56 -12.01
CA LYS A 120 20.68 -15.48 -11.51
C LYS A 120 20.10 -16.68 -10.75
N GLY A 121 18.77 -16.78 -10.64
CA GLY A 121 18.09 -17.92 -10.02
C GLY A 121 17.80 -17.78 -8.53
N LEU A 122 18.01 -16.60 -7.93
CA LEU A 122 17.64 -16.38 -6.52
C LEU A 122 16.12 -16.22 -6.40
N GLU A 123 15.54 -16.83 -5.37
CA GLU A 123 14.14 -16.62 -5.04
C GLU A 123 13.93 -15.33 -4.24
N CYS A 124 12.68 -14.84 -4.17
CA CYS A 124 12.38 -13.59 -3.46
C CYS A 124 12.76 -13.67 -1.97
N ALA A 125 12.58 -14.85 -1.37
CA ALA A 125 12.97 -15.12 0.01
C ALA A 125 14.49 -15.01 0.22
N ASP A 126 15.29 -15.53 -0.71
CA ASP A 126 16.75 -15.46 -0.64
C ASP A 126 17.24 -14.02 -0.77
N ILE A 127 16.69 -13.27 -1.74
CA ILE A 127 16.99 -11.84 -1.91
C ILE A 127 16.63 -11.08 -0.63
N ALA A 128 15.45 -11.35 -0.05
CA ALA A 128 15.00 -10.70 1.17
C ALA A 128 15.95 -10.97 2.35
N ALA A 129 16.37 -12.22 2.54
CA ALA A 129 17.33 -12.62 3.56
C ALA A 129 18.69 -11.92 3.37
N HIS A 130 19.24 -11.91 2.15
CA HIS A 130 20.53 -11.27 1.87
C HIS A 130 20.52 -9.77 2.20
N PHE A 131 19.45 -9.04 1.89
CA PHE A 131 19.42 -7.59 2.11
C PHE A 131 18.81 -7.19 3.45
N GLY A 132 18.36 -8.14 4.27
CA GLY A 132 17.71 -7.81 5.54
C GLY A 132 16.47 -6.97 5.31
N ILE A 133 15.61 -7.41 4.40
CA ILE A 133 14.31 -6.80 4.10
C ILE A 133 13.25 -7.89 4.06
N THR A 134 11.98 -7.51 4.03
CA THR A 134 10.91 -8.50 3.90
C THR A 134 10.75 -8.96 2.45
N GLU A 135 10.27 -10.19 2.25
CA GLU A 135 9.93 -10.69 0.91
C GLU A 135 8.90 -9.79 0.21
N GLN A 136 8.00 -9.16 0.97
CA GLN A 136 7.04 -8.18 0.45
C GLN A 136 7.75 -6.98 -0.20
N VAL A 137 8.85 -6.47 0.39
CA VAL A 137 9.63 -5.38 -0.21
C VAL A 137 10.22 -5.82 -1.54
N VAL A 138 10.79 -7.03 -1.60
CA VAL A 138 11.33 -7.58 -2.86
C VAL A 138 10.23 -7.70 -3.92
N LYS A 139 9.06 -8.27 -3.57
CA LYS A 139 7.91 -8.39 -4.47
C LYS A 139 7.43 -7.03 -4.99
N ARG A 140 7.33 -6.02 -4.12
CA ARG A 140 6.97 -4.63 -4.49
C ARG A 140 7.93 -4.05 -5.52
N ARG A 141 9.24 -4.18 -5.30
CA ARG A 141 10.25 -3.70 -6.27
C ARG A 141 10.16 -4.47 -7.59
N LEU A 142 9.99 -5.78 -7.55
CA LEU A 142 9.84 -6.59 -8.76
C LEU A 142 8.56 -6.25 -9.54
N ALA A 143 7.48 -5.85 -8.87
CA ALA A 143 6.22 -5.43 -9.50
C ALA A 143 6.39 -4.22 -10.44
N LEU A 144 7.41 -3.39 -10.24
CA LEU A 144 7.75 -2.29 -11.15
C LEU A 144 8.13 -2.78 -12.56
N ALA A 145 8.46 -4.08 -12.75
CA ALA A 145 8.59 -4.68 -14.10
C ALA A 145 7.29 -4.59 -14.90
N ASN A 146 6.13 -4.57 -14.24
CA ASN A 146 4.85 -4.48 -14.93
C ASN A 146 4.61 -3.09 -15.56
N LEU A 147 5.46 -2.10 -15.32
CA LEU A 147 5.29 -0.79 -15.94
C LEU A 147 5.88 -0.74 -17.36
N ILE A 148 5.18 -0.10 -18.30
CA ILE A 148 5.71 0.20 -19.64
C ILE A 148 6.85 1.24 -19.57
N PRO A 149 7.76 1.28 -20.57
CA PRO A 149 8.89 2.21 -20.58
C PRO A 149 8.51 3.68 -20.41
N ASP A 150 7.38 4.11 -20.99
CA ASP A 150 6.92 5.50 -20.89
C ASP A 150 6.62 5.92 -19.45
N ILE A 151 5.92 5.08 -18.68
CA ILE A 151 5.62 5.37 -17.27
C ILE A 151 6.91 5.47 -16.44
N ARG A 152 7.87 4.57 -16.68
CA ARG A 152 9.17 4.60 -15.99
C ARG A 152 9.95 5.87 -16.31
N ARG A 153 9.87 6.34 -17.56
CA ARG A 153 10.50 7.59 -18.00
C ARG A 153 9.86 8.80 -17.30
N LEU A 154 8.53 8.89 -17.29
CA LEU A 154 7.79 9.95 -16.59
C LEU A 154 8.19 10.03 -15.11
N TYR A 155 8.32 8.88 -14.44
CA TYR A 155 8.76 8.82 -13.04
C TYR A 155 10.20 9.32 -12.86
N ARG A 156 11.14 8.86 -13.70
CA ARG A 156 12.55 9.31 -13.66
C ARG A 156 12.70 10.80 -13.93
N GLN A 157 11.79 11.41 -14.70
CA GLN A 157 11.73 12.85 -14.97
C GLN A 157 11.08 13.65 -13.84
N GLY A 158 10.49 12.98 -12.84
CA GLY A 158 9.75 13.63 -11.75
C GLY A 158 8.37 14.15 -12.15
N GLU A 159 7.85 13.75 -13.32
CA GLU A 159 6.53 14.16 -13.81
C GLU A 159 5.40 13.44 -13.07
N ILE A 160 5.68 12.25 -12.52
CA ILE A 160 4.72 11.46 -11.75
C ILE A 160 5.34 11.02 -10.42
N ASP A 161 4.52 10.92 -9.38
CA ASP A 161 4.97 10.52 -8.05
C ASP A 161 4.98 8.99 -7.86
N ALA A 162 5.61 8.54 -6.77
CA ALA A 162 5.70 7.12 -6.44
C ALA A 162 4.31 6.48 -6.20
N LYS A 163 3.33 7.24 -5.69
CA LYS A 163 1.97 6.72 -5.46
C LYS A 163 1.27 6.37 -6.78
N THR A 164 1.35 7.27 -7.75
CA THR A 164 0.84 7.06 -9.11
C THR A 164 1.56 5.86 -9.75
N LEU A 165 2.88 5.79 -9.61
CA LEU A 165 3.70 4.68 -10.10
C LEU A 165 3.21 3.33 -9.54
N HIS A 166 2.99 3.24 -8.23
CA HIS A 166 2.56 2.02 -7.54
C HIS A 166 1.18 1.58 -8.02
N ILE A 167 0.22 2.50 -8.15
CA ILE A 167 -1.13 2.22 -8.66
C ILE A 167 -1.08 1.67 -10.09
N LEU A 168 -0.24 2.25 -10.95
CA LEU A 168 -0.11 1.82 -12.35
C LEU A 168 0.46 0.40 -12.48
N THR A 169 1.09 -0.15 -11.43
CA THR A 169 1.51 -1.56 -11.44
C THR A 169 0.34 -2.54 -11.47
N LEU A 170 -0.86 -2.12 -11.06
CA LEU A 170 -2.09 -2.92 -11.10
C LEU A 170 -2.74 -2.94 -12.50
N ALA A 171 -2.38 -1.99 -13.34
CA ALA A 171 -3.00 -1.79 -14.65
C ALA A 171 -2.49 -2.78 -15.69
N SER A 172 -3.39 -3.19 -16.60
CA SER A 172 -2.99 -3.86 -17.83
C SER A 172 -2.12 -2.93 -18.69
N LYS A 173 -1.29 -3.51 -19.57
CA LYS A 173 -0.44 -2.72 -20.48
C LYS A 173 -1.24 -1.79 -21.38
N GLU A 174 -2.46 -2.17 -21.74
CA GLU A 174 -3.39 -1.35 -22.52
C GLU A 174 -3.87 -0.14 -21.71
N ARG A 175 -4.33 -0.35 -20.47
CA ARG A 175 -4.72 0.74 -19.57
C ARG A 175 -3.57 1.68 -19.24
N GLN A 176 -2.36 1.14 -19.07
CA GLN A 176 -1.14 1.96 -18.91
C GLN A 176 -0.90 2.87 -20.10
N ARG A 177 -1.05 2.38 -21.34
CA ARG A 177 -0.92 3.21 -22.55
C ARG A 177 -2.00 4.28 -22.64
N ALA A 178 -3.25 3.92 -22.34
CA ALA A 178 -4.35 4.88 -22.31
C ALA A 178 -4.11 6.00 -21.29
N TRP A 179 -3.57 5.66 -20.11
CA TRP A 179 -3.20 6.63 -19.10
C TRP A 179 -2.06 7.54 -19.55
N VAL A 180 -1.03 6.99 -20.20
CA VAL A 180 0.07 7.78 -20.76
C VAL A 180 -0.45 8.77 -21.80
N GLN A 181 -1.35 8.35 -22.70
CA GLN A 181 -1.97 9.26 -23.66
C GLN A 181 -2.68 10.42 -22.96
N LEU A 182 -3.44 10.14 -21.90
CA LEU A 182 -4.18 11.13 -21.13
C LEU A 182 -3.28 12.13 -20.38
N VAL A 183 -2.14 11.70 -19.83
CA VAL A 183 -1.23 12.59 -19.09
C VAL A 183 -0.35 13.42 -20.03
N THR A 184 -0.12 12.95 -21.26
CA THR A 184 0.66 13.69 -22.27
C THR A 184 -0.18 14.62 -23.14
N ASP A 185 -1.51 14.50 -23.08
CA ASP A 185 -2.43 15.35 -23.82
C ASP A 185 -2.62 16.68 -23.07
N PRO A 186 -2.25 17.84 -23.66
CA PRO A 186 -2.35 19.14 -23.02
C PRO A 186 -3.81 19.58 -22.75
N ASP A 187 -4.79 19.01 -23.46
CA ASP A 187 -6.21 19.35 -23.32
C ASP A 187 -6.95 18.39 -22.38
N ALA A 188 -6.28 17.32 -21.93
CA ALA A 188 -6.86 16.33 -21.04
C ALA A 188 -6.67 16.69 -19.56
N THR A 189 -7.59 16.18 -18.73
CA THR A 189 -7.45 16.22 -17.25
C THR A 189 -7.32 14.79 -16.74
N PRO A 190 -6.10 14.28 -16.53
CA PRO A 190 -5.91 12.93 -16.01
C PRO A 190 -6.45 12.80 -14.58
N PRO A 191 -6.93 11.61 -14.17
CA PRO A 191 -7.40 11.41 -12.81
C PRO A 191 -6.24 11.61 -11.84
N PRO A 192 -6.44 12.34 -10.73
CA PRO A 192 -5.43 12.46 -9.70
C PRO A 192 -5.17 11.10 -9.03
N PHE A 193 -4.05 10.93 -8.32
CA PHE A 193 -3.63 9.63 -7.79
C PHE A 193 -4.73 8.93 -6.95
N TRP A 194 -5.54 9.70 -6.20
CA TRP A 194 -6.62 9.15 -5.36
C TRP A 194 -7.85 8.65 -6.14
N GLN A 195 -7.97 8.99 -7.43
CA GLN A 195 -9.02 8.48 -8.33
C GLN A 195 -8.46 7.54 -9.40
N LEU A 196 -7.13 7.47 -9.53
CA LEU A 196 -6.47 6.72 -10.60
C LEU A 196 -6.80 5.23 -10.55
N LYS A 197 -6.82 4.65 -9.35
CA LYS A 197 -7.05 3.21 -9.20
C LYS A 197 -8.51 2.83 -9.55
N ALA A 198 -9.49 3.63 -9.14
CA ALA A 198 -10.87 3.50 -9.62
C ALA A 198 -10.99 3.65 -11.17
N TRP A 199 -10.33 4.65 -11.74
CA TRP A 199 -10.31 4.84 -13.20
C TRP A 199 -9.70 3.64 -13.94
N LEU A 200 -8.62 3.06 -13.40
CA LEU A 200 -7.94 1.90 -13.98
C LEU A 200 -8.79 0.63 -13.96
N LEU A 201 -9.53 0.43 -12.86
CA LEU A 201 -10.37 -0.75 -12.65
C LEU A 201 -11.78 -0.61 -13.24
N GLY A 202 -12.03 0.45 -14.02
CA GLY A 202 -13.30 0.65 -14.72
C GLY A 202 -14.46 1.05 -13.81
N GLY A 203 -14.18 1.61 -12.63
CA GLY A 203 -15.17 1.95 -11.62
C GLY A 203 -14.66 1.68 -10.21
N SER A 204 -15.54 1.21 -9.34
CA SER A 204 -15.23 1.06 -7.92
C SER A 204 -14.13 0.04 -7.64
N GLU A 205 -13.22 0.39 -6.73
CA GLU A 205 -12.24 -0.53 -6.17
C GLU A 205 -12.93 -1.54 -5.26
N ILE A 206 -13.36 -2.67 -5.83
CA ILE A 206 -14.11 -3.65 -5.04
C ILE A 206 -13.13 -4.60 -4.36
N ALA A 207 -12.84 -4.31 -3.10
CA ALA A 207 -12.01 -5.15 -2.27
C ALA A 207 -12.71 -6.48 -1.98
N THR A 208 -11.98 -7.60 -1.91
CA THR A 208 -12.62 -8.92 -1.67
C THR A 208 -13.33 -8.99 -0.32
N ARG A 209 -12.87 -8.21 0.67
CA ARG A 209 -13.52 -8.04 1.98
C ARG A 209 -14.92 -7.41 1.92
N ALA A 210 -15.29 -6.79 0.81
CA ALA A 210 -16.63 -6.22 0.61
C ALA A 210 -17.66 -7.29 0.17
N ALA A 211 -17.22 -8.47 -0.27
CA ALA A 211 -18.12 -9.53 -0.74
C ALA A 211 -18.97 -10.09 0.39
N LEU A 212 -20.28 -10.19 0.15
CA LEU A 212 -21.23 -10.92 0.98
C LEU A 212 -21.38 -12.39 0.58
N PHE A 213 -20.78 -12.78 -0.54
CA PHE A 213 -20.77 -14.13 -1.09
C PHE A 213 -19.41 -14.82 -0.82
N ASP A 214 -19.35 -16.13 -1.01
CA ASP A 214 -18.09 -16.88 -0.88
C ASP A 214 -17.17 -16.58 -2.08
N GLU A 215 -15.92 -16.20 -1.83
CA GLU A 215 -14.94 -15.93 -2.90
C GLU A 215 -14.82 -17.13 -3.88
N ALA A 216 -15.12 -18.36 -3.46
CA ALA A 216 -15.12 -19.55 -4.31
C ALA A 216 -16.18 -19.53 -5.43
N ASP A 217 -17.25 -18.73 -5.27
CA ASP A 217 -18.31 -18.58 -6.28
C ASP A 217 -17.92 -17.58 -7.39
N TYR A 218 -16.86 -16.80 -7.18
CA TYR A 218 -16.35 -15.83 -8.15
C TYR A 218 -15.41 -16.49 -9.15
N THR A 219 -15.76 -16.40 -10.43
CA THR A 219 -14.99 -17.03 -11.52
C THR A 219 -13.98 -16.12 -12.20
N GLY A 220 -14.04 -14.81 -11.91
CA GLY A 220 -13.09 -13.82 -12.44
C GLY A 220 -11.72 -13.88 -11.75
N ALA A 221 -10.76 -13.13 -12.27
CA ALA A 221 -9.46 -13.01 -11.62
C ALA A 221 -9.52 -12.12 -10.37
N ILE A 222 -8.71 -12.46 -9.37
CA ILE A 222 -8.48 -11.60 -8.20
C ILE A 222 -7.04 -11.13 -8.26
N THR A 223 -6.85 -9.82 -8.12
CA THR A 223 -5.51 -9.21 -8.04
C THR A 223 -5.19 -8.81 -6.61
N THR A 224 -3.90 -8.78 -6.27
CA THR A 224 -3.42 -8.35 -4.96
C THR A 224 -2.67 -7.04 -5.13
N ASP A 225 -3.05 -6.02 -4.35
CA ASP A 225 -2.27 -4.79 -4.31
C ASP A 225 -0.99 -5.04 -3.52
N LEU A 226 0.12 -5.19 -4.26
CA LEU A 226 1.41 -5.45 -3.63
C LEU A 226 1.86 -4.27 -2.76
N PHE A 227 1.37 -3.05 -2.99
CA PHE A 227 1.71 -1.85 -2.24
C PHE A 227 0.69 -1.52 -1.12
N GLY A 228 -0.49 -2.15 -1.15
CA GLY A 228 -1.51 -2.13 -0.10
C GLY A 228 -1.61 -3.45 0.68
N GLU A 229 -2.72 -3.62 1.40
CA GLU A 229 -3.10 -4.87 2.09
C GLU A 229 -4.33 -5.54 1.46
N ASP A 230 -4.99 -4.86 0.52
CA ASP A 230 -6.26 -5.29 -0.05
C ASP A 230 -6.06 -6.19 -1.30
N ARG A 231 -6.98 -7.14 -1.45
CA ARG A 231 -7.21 -7.91 -2.68
C ARG A 231 -8.42 -7.35 -3.41
N PHE A 232 -8.43 -7.39 -4.72
CA PHE A 232 -9.47 -6.78 -5.56
C PHE A 232 -10.02 -7.74 -6.60
N PHE A 233 -11.33 -7.72 -6.80
CA PHE A 233 -11.97 -8.36 -7.94
C PHE A 233 -11.63 -7.61 -9.24
N THR A 234 -11.31 -8.31 -10.32
CA THR A 234 -10.95 -7.66 -11.61
C THR A 234 -12.12 -7.51 -12.58
N ASP A 235 -13.23 -8.17 -12.29
CA ASP A 235 -14.49 -8.11 -13.04
C ASP A 235 -15.60 -7.60 -12.10
N ALA A 236 -15.96 -6.35 -12.29
CA ALA A 236 -16.97 -5.65 -11.48
C ALA A 236 -18.40 -6.12 -11.80
N ASP A 237 -18.68 -6.50 -13.05
CA ASP A 237 -20.02 -6.94 -13.46
C ASP A 237 -20.35 -8.29 -12.81
N GLU A 238 -19.39 -9.22 -12.84
CA GLU A 238 -19.53 -10.51 -12.17
C GLU A 238 -19.61 -10.36 -10.64
N PHE A 239 -18.81 -9.45 -10.05
CA PHE A 239 -18.93 -9.12 -8.63
C PHE A 239 -20.36 -8.64 -8.31
N TRP A 240 -20.87 -7.64 -9.04
CA TRP A 240 -22.19 -7.07 -8.76
C TRP A 240 -23.32 -8.08 -8.99
N ARG A 241 -23.16 -9.01 -9.93
CA ARG A 241 -24.10 -10.12 -10.12
C ARG A 241 -24.20 -11.00 -8.86
N LEU A 242 -23.06 -11.42 -8.31
CA LEU A 242 -23.01 -12.23 -7.09
C LEU A 242 -23.43 -11.45 -5.85
N GLN A 243 -22.95 -10.21 -5.72
CA GLN A 243 -23.25 -9.33 -4.60
C GLN A 243 -24.74 -9.02 -4.49
N ASN A 244 -25.39 -8.70 -5.61
CA ASN A 244 -26.84 -8.44 -5.63
C ASN A 244 -27.64 -9.68 -5.26
N ALA A 245 -27.23 -10.88 -5.70
CA ALA A 245 -27.87 -12.13 -5.28
C ALA A 245 -27.74 -12.35 -3.76
N ALA A 246 -26.56 -12.09 -3.19
CA ALA A 246 -26.33 -12.16 -1.75
C ALA A 246 -27.13 -11.11 -0.95
N ILE A 247 -27.28 -9.89 -1.47
CA ILE A 247 -28.10 -8.83 -0.88
C ILE A 247 -29.57 -9.23 -0.84
N VAL A 248 -30.11 -9.82 -1.92
CA VAL A 248 -31.48 -10.35 -1.96
C VAL A 248 -31.67 -11.44 -0.90
N ALA A 249 -30.74 -12.40 -0.81
CA ALA A 249 -30.80 -13.44 0.22
C ALA A 249 -30.74 -12.86 1.64
N LEU A 250 -29.95 -11.80 1.85
CA LEU A 250 -29.86 -11.08 3.13
C LEU A 250 -31.18 -10.36 3.46
N GLN A 251 -31.81 -9.72 2.47
CA GLN A 251 -33.11 -9.07 2.60
C GLN A 251 -34.19 -10.09 3.01
N GLU A 252 -34.24 -11.23 2.32
CA GLU A 252 -35.17 -12.33 2.61
C GLU A 252 -34.97 -12.89 4.04
N LYS A 253 -33.70 -13.05 4.47
CA LYS A 253 -33.36 -13.51 5.82
C LYS A 253 -33.90 -12.56 6.91
N PHE A 254 -33.81 -11.25 6.70
CA PHE A 254 -34.39 -10.28 7.65
C PHE A 254 -35.92 -10.26 7.63
N GLY A 255 -36.53 -10.42 6.45
CA GLY A 255 -37.98 -10.59 6.30
C GLY A 255 -38.49 -11.82 7.07
N ALA A 256 -37.84 -12.98 6.87
CA ALA A 256 -38.15 -14.22 7.59
C ALA A 256 -37.93 -14.09 9.11
N SER A 257 -37.02 -13.22 9.53
CA SER A 257 -36.80 -12.90 10.94
C SER A 257 -37.89 -11.99 11.55
N GLY A 258 -38.91 -11.61 10.79
CA GLY A 258 -40.08 -10.84 11.25
C GLY A 258 -39.88 -9.32 11.25
N TRP A 259 -38.95 -8.78 10.45
CA TRP A 259 -38.90 -7.35 10.14
C TRP A 259 -39.90 -7.05 9.02
N LYS A 260 -40.80 -6.08 9.25
CA LYS A 260 -41.88 -5.76 8.30
C LYS A 260 -41.43 -4.89 7.13
N ASP A 261 -40.36 -4.14 7.30
CA ASP A 261 -39.79 -3.25 6.30
C ASP A 261 -38.26 -3.43 6.26
N VAL A 262 -37.78 -4.01 5.16
CA VAL A 262 -36.37 -4.25 4.87
C VAL A 262 -36.07 -3.59 3.53
N ARG A 263 -35.40 -2.44 3.58
CA ARG A 263 -35.08 -1.63 2.41
C ARG A 263 -33.62 -1.80 2.03
N VAL A 264 -33.37 -1.96 0.73
CA VAL A 264 -32.02 -1.85 0.15
C VAL A 264 -31.85 -0.41 -0.36
N VAL A 265 -30.76 0.24 0.02
CA VAL A 265 -30.34 1.52 -0.55
C VAL A 265 -29.23 1.22 -1.55
N PRO A 266 -29.44 1.47 -2.85
CA PRO A 266 -28.44 1.16 -3.88
C PRO A 266 -27.27 2.15 -3.84
N PRO A 267 -26.12 1.82 -4.45
CA PRO A 267 -24.94 2.71 -4.50
C PRO A 267 -25.18 4.10 -5.08
N SER A 268 -26.25 4.27 -5.86
CA SER A 268 -26.66 5.56 -6.45
C SER A 268 -27.40 6.48 -5.46
N GLU A 269 -27.84 5.97 -4.31
CA GLU A 269 -28.56 6.71 -3.28
C GLU A 269 -27.72 6.80 -2.00
N ARG A 270 -27.70 7.97 -1.36
CA ARG A 270 -27.00 8.17 -0.09
C ARG A 270 -27.94 7.88 1.08
N PHE A 271 -27.54 6.98 1.98
CA PHE A 271 -28.24 6.75 3.22
C PHE A 271 -27.75 7.68 4.34
N GLU A 272 -28.63 8.55 4.83
CA GLU A 272 -28.30 9.48 5.91
C GLU A 272 -28.64 8.85 7.27
N ALA A 273 -27.70 8.07 7.83
CA ALA A 273 -27.92 7.35 9.09
C ALA A 273 -28.28 8.27 10.27
N TRP A 274 -27.82 9.53 10.28
CA TRP A 274 -28.14 10.52 11.32
C TRP A 274 -29.61 10.96 11.33
N ASP A 275 -30.34 10.81 10.21
CA ASP A 275 -31.77 11.07 10.13
C ASP A 275 -32.60 9.99 10.83
N HIS A 276 -31.98 8.98 11.42
CA HIS A 276 -32.66 7.83 12.01
C HIS A 276 -32.40 7.73 13.53
N GLU A 277 -33.35 7.11 14.22
CA GLU A 277 -33.28 6.79 15.66
C GLU A 277 -33.50 5.29 15.88
N PRO A 278 -32.94 4.70 16.95
CA PRO A 278 -33.19 3.30 17.29
C PRO A 278 -34.67 3.05 17.56
N ALA A 279 -35.21 1.97 17.00
CA ALA A 279 -36.59 1.53 17.17
C ALA A 279 -36.68 0.01 17.17
N THR A 280 -37.46 -0.54 18.10
CA THR A 280 -37.80 -1.97 18.08
C THR A 280 -38.78 -2.29 16.96
N LYS A 281 -38.95 -3.59 16.63
CA LYS A 281 -39.97 -4.05 15.68
C LYS A 281 -41.38 -3.56 16.02
N ALA A 282 -41.72 -3.53 17.31
CA ALA A 282 -43.04 -3.08 17.78
C ALA A 282 -43.24 -1.57 17.60
N GLN A 283 -42.16 -0.79 17.61
CA GLN A 283 -42.18 0.67 17.40
C GLN A 283 -42.14 1.07 15.92
N GLY A 284 -42.22 0.10 15.00
CA GLY A 284 -42.08 0.31 13.56
C GLY A 284 -40.63 0.55 13.14
N GLY A 285 -39.68 -0.09 13.83
CA GLY A 285 -38.28 -0.12 13.38
C GLY A 285 -38.12 -0.97 12.13
N ASN A 286 -37.24 -0.51 11.24
CA ASN A 286 -36.96 -1.09 9.94
C ASN A 286 -35.52 -1.61 9.89
N VAL A 287 -35.21 -2.37 8.85
CA VAL A 287 -33.84 -2.73 8.48
C VAL A 287 -33.50 -2.01 7.19
N VAL A 288 -32.37 -1.29 7.18
CA VAL A 288 -31.80 -0.72 5.96
C VAL A 288 -30.51 -1.46 5.65
N ILE A 289 -30.42 -1.98 4.44
CA ILE A 289 -29.21 -2.56 3.86
C ILE A 289 -28.63 -1.46 2.96
N ASP A 290 -27.64 -0.76 3.47
CA ASP A 290 -26.95 0.32 2.79
C ASP A 290 -25.77 -0.25 1.98
N VAL A 291 -25.73 0.03 0.68
CA VAL A 291 -24.76 -0.53 -0.25
C VAL A 291 -23.92 0.60 -0.82
N GLU A 292 -22.64 0.63 -0.49
CA GLU A 292 -21.71 1.66 -0.96
C GLU A 292 -21.18 1.34 -2.37
N PRO A 293 -20.71 2.37 -3.12
CA PRO A 293 -20.12 2.16 -4.44
C PRO A 293 -18.95 1.19 -4.46
N ASP A 294 -18.15 1.11 -3.38
CA ASP A 294 -17.03 0.18 -3.25
C ASP A 294 -17.44 -1.29 -2.99
N GLY A 295 -18.75 -1.55 -2.96
CA GLY A 295 -19.33 -2.87 -2.71
C GLY A 295 -19.58 -3.16 -1.24
N THR A 296 -19.13 -2.30 -0.31
CA THR A 296 -19.35 -2.47 1.13
C THR A 296 -20.85 -2.46 1.43
N VAL A 297 -21.30 -3.39 2.27
CA VAL A 297 -22.70 -3.47 2.71
C VAL A 297 -22.79 -3.29 4.21
N THR A 298 -23.49 -2.23 4.64
CA THR A 298 -23.77 -1.95 6.04
C THR A 298 -25.23 -2.21 6.35
N VAL A 299 -25.51 -2.99 7.41
CA VAL A 299 -26.88 -3.27 7.85
C VAL A 299 -27.24 -2.44 9.06
N HIS A 300 -28.14 -1.48 8.87
CA HIS A 300 -28.74 -0.70 9.94
C HIS A 300 -30.03 -1.36 10.40
N LYS A 301 -29.98 -2.07 11.52
CA LYS A 301 -31.11 -2.83 12.06
C LYS A 301 -31.83 -2.06 13.16
N GLY A 302 -33.17 -2.06 13.12
CA GLY A 302 -33.98 -1.50 14.18
C GLY A 302 -33.88 0.01 14.24
N ILE A 303 -34.12 0.65 13.09
CA ILE A 303 -34.07 2.10 12.96
C ILE A 303 -35.37 2.64 12.39
N LYS A 304 -35.73 3.86 12.77
CA LYS A 304 -36.87 4.61 12.23
C LYS A 304 -36.43 6.02 11.92
N ARG A 305 -36.94 6.62 10.85
CA ARG A 305 -36.61 8.01 10.53
C ARG A 305 -37.11 8.94 11.64
N ARG A 306 -36.21 9.78 12.18
CA ARG A 306 -36.55 10.86 13.11
C ARG A 306 -37.58 11.76 12.44
N GLY A 307 -38.63 12.10 13.19
CA GLY A 307 -39.89 12.64 12.65
C GLY A 307 -39.74 13.52 11.41
N SER A 308 -40.18 13.01 10.25
CA SER A 308 -40.39 13.81 9.06
C SER A 308 -41.89 14.08 8.87
N LYS A 309 -42.29 15.35 8.74
CA LYS A 309 -43.54 15.71 8.03
C LYS A 309 -43.59 14.92 6.71
N PRO A 310 -44.77 14.45 6.26
CA PRO A 310 -44.87 13.65 5.05
C PRO A 310 -44.26 14.40 3.86
N ARG A 311 -43.46 13.69 3.05
CA ARG A 311 -43.07 14.16 1.71
C ARG A 311 -44.36 14.43 0.95
N ASN A 312 -44.58 15.68 0.55
CA ASN A 312 -45.68 16.02 -0.33
C ASN A 312 -45.28 15.56 -1.73
N ASP A 313 -45.87 14.45 -2.20
CA ASP A 313 -45.80 14.05 -3.60
C ASP A 313 -46.47 15.14 -4.44
N ARG A 314 -45.66 16.04 -4.98
CA ARG A 314 -46.05 16.83 -6.14
C ARG A 314 -45.49 16.16 -7.38
N SER A 315 -46.21 15.14 -7.83
CA SER A 315 -46.15 14.66 -9.21
C SER A 315 -47.57 14.38 -9.70
N THR A 316 -48.26 15.43 -10.17
CA THR A 316 -49.20 15.35 -11.30
C THR A 316 -49.54 16.78 -11.72
N ALA A 317 -48.95 17.25 -12.83
CA ALA A 317 -49.63 17.97 -13.91
C ALA A 317 -48.61 18.65 -14.82
N SER A 318 -48.16 17.92 -15.84
CA SER A 318 -48.01 18.50 -17.18
C SER A 318 -48.10 17.35 -18.19
N GLU A 319 -49.33 17.02 -18.59
CA GLU A 319 -49.55 16.49 -19.93
C GLU A 319 -49.10 17.56 -20.95
N GLY A 320 -48.31 17.12 -21.92
CA GLY A 320 -47.74 17.96 -22.96
C GLY A 320 -46.85 17.10 -23.85
N GLU A 321 -47.48 16.20 -24.60
CA GLU A 321 -47.15 15.89 -26.00
C GLU A 321 -45.67 15.73 -26.40
N LEU A 322 -45.26 14.50 -26.74
CA LEU A 322 -44.95 14.07 -28.13
C LEU A 322 -43.98 12.87 -28.18
N ARG A 323 -44.45 11.86 -28.92
CA ARG A 323 -43.73 11.03 -29.90
C ARG A 323 -42.67 10.01 -29.45
N THR A 324 -43.11 8.75 -29.50
CA THR A 324 -42.54 7.69 -30.35
C THR A 324 -41.18 7.95 -31.01
N ALA A 325 -40.16 7.16 -30.65
CA ALA A 325 -39.40 6.25 -31.53
C ALA A 325 -37.96 6.06 -31.04
N ASN A 326 -37.61 4.82 -30.73
CA ASN A 326 -36.27 4.25 -30.97
C ASN A 326 -36.22 3.84 -32.46
N PRO A 327 -35.11 3.42 -33.11
CA PRO A 327 -33.67 3.62 -32.89
C PRO A 327 -32.85 3.86 -34.22
N LEU A 328 -31.52 3.97 -34.08
CA LEU A 328 -30.43 3.65 -35.06
C LEU A 328 -29.94 4.69 -36.09
N LEU A 329 -28.64 4.45 -36.42
CA LEU A 329 -27.83 4.80 -37.61
C LEU A 329 -26.98 6.07 -37.49
N SER A 330 -25.65 5.98 -37.36
CA SER A 330 -24.61 5.61 -38.35
C SER A 330 -24.22 6.74 -39.31
N ARG A 331 -22.91 7.05 -39.27
CA ARG A 331 -22.01 7.42 -40.38
C ARG A 331 -22.24 8.72 -41.20
N ASP A 332 -21.07 9.32 -41.42
CA ASP A 332 -20.57 9.97 -42.64
C ASP A 332 -20.66 11.50 -42.80
N GLN A 333 -19.44 12.04 -43.02
CA GLN A 333 -19.04 13.13 -43.91
C GLN A 333 -19.49 14.56 -43.59
N ASN A 334 -18.55 15.40 -43.14
CA ASN A 334 -17.76 16.25 -44.05
C ASN A 334 -16.51 16.80 -43.35
#